data_AF-A0A938SFS9-F1
#
_entry.id   AF-A0A938SFS9-F1
#
_cell.length_a   1.000
_cell.length_b   1.000
_cell.length_c   1.000
_cell.angle_alpha   90.00
_cell.angle_beta   90.00
_cell.angle_gamma   90.00
#
_symmetry.space_group_name_H-M   'P 1'
#
loop_
_entity.id
_entity.type
_entity.pdbx_description
1 polymer ?
#
loop_
_entity_poly.entity_id
_entity_poly.type
_entity_poly.pdbx_seq_one_letter_code
_entity_poly.pdbx_strand_id
1 'polypeptide(L)' 'VDEVGRLFVTGPGGTWVFDAGGRHLGTIVTPEVPANCAFGGPDRRTLFITARTSVYRVRVKTPGMRVF' A
#
# COMPACT_ATOMS: atom_id res chain seq x y z
N VAL A 1 0.94 7.37 -0.59
CA VAL A 1 0.38 8.00 0.63
C VAL A 1 -1.13 8.06 0.49
N ASP A 2 -1.87 7.82 1.58
CA ASP A 2 -3.34 7.92 1.62
C ASP A 2 -3.84 9.33 2.02
N GLU A 3 -5.13 9.61 1.90
CA GLU A 3 -5.75 10.92 2.19
C GLU A 3 -5.62 11.36 3.66
N VAL A 4 -5.19 10.49 4.59
CA VAL A 4 -4.92 10.86 5.99
C VAL A 4 -3.42 10.86 6.32
N GLY A 5 -2.56 10.83 5.30
CA GLY A 5 -1.12 10.94 5.44
C GLY A 5 -0.38 9.65 5.79
N ARG A 6 -1.03 8.47 5.71
CA ARG A 6 -0.30 7.21 5.88
C ARG A 6 0.57 6.90 4.67
N LEU A 7 1.81 6.53 4.94
CA LEU A 7 2.78 6.12 3.93
C LEU A 7 2.74 4.60 3.76
N PHE A 8 2.61 4.15 2.51
CA PHE A 8 2.66 2.74 2.12
C PHE A 8 3.92 2.54 1.28
N VAL A 9 4.81 1.67 1.74
CA VAL A 9 6.14 1.44 1.11
C VAL A 9 6.41 -0.06 1.05
N THR A 10 6.78 -0.56 -0.13
CA THR A 10 7.22 -1.95 -0.29
C THR A 10 8.64 -2.11 0.25
N GLY A 11 8.88 -3.16 1.04
CA GLY A 11 10.19 -3.51 1.57
C GLY A 11 10.32 -5.02 1.83
N PRO A 12 11.46 -5.46 2.40
CA PRO A 12 11.61 -6.83 2.84
C PRO A 12 10.45 -7.26 3.75
N GLY A 13 9.87 -8.42 3.47
CA GLY A 13 8.76 -8.98 4.25
C GLY A 13 7.36 -8.43 3.94
N GLY A 14 7.21 -7.41 3.08
CA GLY A 14 5.88 -6.95 2.63
C GLY A 14 5.78 -5.45 2.39
N THR A 15 4.56 -4.93 2.38
CA THR A 15 4.28 -3.50 2.27
C THR A 15 4.07 -2.91 3.66
N TRP A 16 5.02 -2.09 4.13
CA TRP A 16 4.96 -1.40 5.40
C TRP A 16 4.00 -0.21 5.33
N VAL A 17 3.27 0.01 6.42
CA VAL A 17 2.35 1.14 6.58
C VAL A 17 2.80 1.97 7.76
N PHE A 18 3.08 3.25 7.52
CA PHE A 18 3.43 4.22 8.56
C PHE A 18 2.34 5.27 8.69
N ASP A 19 2.15 5.83 9.90
CA ASP A 19 1.39 7.07 10.03
C ASP A 19 2.19 8.29 9.56
N ALA A 20 1.54 9.46 9.53
CA ALA A 20 2.17 10.70 9.07
C ALA A 20 3.36 11.15 9.95
N GLY A 21 3.46 10.66 11.18
CA GLY A 21 4.59 10.90 12.09
C GLY A 21 5.73 9.89 11.93
N GLY A 22 5.61 8.94 10.99
CA GLY A 22 6.64 7.92 10.74
C GLY A 22 6.57 6.71 11.66
N ARG A 23 5.53 6.55 12.49
CA ARG A 23 5.36 5.36 13.32
C ARG A 23 4.83 4.20 12.47
N HIS A 24 5.51 3.05 12.56
CA HIS A 24 5.08 1.83 11.88
C HIS A 24 3.77 1.31 12.47
N LEU A 25 2.74 1.20 11.64
CA LEU A 25 1.40 0.70 12.01
C LEU A 25 1.25 -0.79 11.77
N GLY A 26 1.98 -1.33 10.80
CA GLY A 26 1.94 -2.75 10.46
C GLY A 26 2.39 -3.02 9.03
N THR A 27 2.47 -4.31 8.69
CA THR A 27 2.93 -4.79 7.39
C THR A 27 1.84 -5.62 6.72
N ILE A 28 1.56 -5.32 5.45
CA ILE A 28 0.72 -6.14 4.57
C ILE A 28 1.63 -7.19 3.94
N VAL A 29 1.43 -8.45 4.32
CA VAL A 29 2.23 -9.58 3.82
C VAL A 29 1.57 -10.16 2.57
N THR A 30 2.39 -10.44 1.57
CA THR A 30 2.02 -11.18 0.34
C THR A 30 2.87 -12.45 0.25
N PRO A 31 2.41 -13.50 -0.47
CA PRO A 31 3.21 -14.72 -0.68
C PRO A 31 4.58 -14.49 -1.34
N GLU A 32 4.69 -13.45 -2.18
CA GLU A 32 5.93 -13.04 -2.86
C GLU A 32 6.40 -11.66 -2.38
N VAL A 33 7.71 -11.39 -2.47
CA VAL A 33 8.28 -10.10 -2.06
C VAL A 33 7.80 -8.98 -2.99
N PRO A 34 7.16 -7.93 -2.46
CA PRO A 34 6.64 -6.84 -3.29
C PRO A 34 7.76 -5.91 -3.78
N ALA A 35 7.56 -5.34 -4.96
CA ALA A 35 8.48 -4.38 -5.59
C ALA A 35 7.86 -2.99 -5.75
N ASN A 36 6.53 -2.90 -5.89
CA ASN A 36 5.82 -1.62 -5.97
C ASN A 36 4.38 -1.77 -5.46
N CYS A 37 3.73 -0.65 -5.16
CA CYS A 37 2.31 -0.58 -4.87
C CYS A 37 1.69 0.74 -5.34
N ALA A 38 0.41 0.70 -5.70
CA ALA A 38 -0.35 1.88 -6.09
C ALA A 38 -1.80 1.81 -5.61
N PHE A 39 -2.37 2.96 -5.27
CA PHE A 39 -3.81 3.06 -5.01
C PHE A 39 -4.57 3.12 -6.33
N GLY A 40 -5.73 2.47 -6.39
CA GLY A 40 -6.60 2.48 -7.55
C GLY A 40 -8.01 1.99 -7.24
N GLY A 41 -8.73 1.62 -8.29
CA GLY A 41 -10.17 1.35 -8.24
C GLY A 41 -11.01 2.64 -8.19
N PRO A 42 -12.35 2.53 -8.37
CA PRO A 42 -13.23 3.69 -8.52
C PRO A 42 -13.20 4.69 -7.35
N ASP A 43 -12.90 4.20 -6.15
CA ASP A 43 -12.88 4.99 -4.92
C ASP A 43 -11.47 5.14 -4.32
N ARG A 44 -10.42 4.77 -5.08
CA ARG A 44 -9.01 4.79 -4.66
C ARG A 44 -8.69 4.02 -3.37
N ARG A 45 -9.57 3.13 -2.93
CA ARG A 45 -9.39 2.35 -1.69
C ARG A 45 -8.95 0.90 -1.95
N THR A 46 -8.48 0.62 -3.16
CA THR A 46 -7.78 -0.64 -3.47
C THR A 46 -6.30 -0.35 -3.58
N LEU A 47 -5.48 -1.02 -2.78
CA LEU A 47 -4.03 -1.02 -2.94
C LEU A 47 -3.63 -2.21 -3.81
N PHE A 48 -3.13 -1.93 -5.00
CA PHE A 48 -2.49 -2.92 -5.88
C PHE A 48 -1.04 -3.07 -5.48
N ILE A 49 -0.53 -4.30 -5.49
CA ILE A 49 0.83 -4.63 -5.07
C ILE A 49 1.44 -5.55 -6.13
N THR A 50 2.52 -5.12 -6.77
CA THR A 50 3.27 -5.98 -7.70
C THR A 50 4.34 -6.73 -6.92
N ALA A 51 4.41 -8.05 -7.10
CA ALA A 51 5.30 -8.91 -6.34
C ALA A 51 5.77 -10.07 -7.21
N ARG A 52 7.01 -9.97 -7.69
CA ARG A 52 7.68 -10.97 -8.54
C ARG A 52 6.81 -11.43 -9.72
N THR A 53 6.15 -12.59 -9.61
CA THR A 53 5.35 -13.19 -10.69
C THR A 53 3.86 -12.86 -10.62
N SER A 54 3.41 -12.19 -9.55
CA SER A 54 2.01 -11.94 -9.26
C SER A 54 1.69 -10.46 -9.05
N VAL A 55 0.41 -10.11 -9.22
CA VAL A 55 -0.17 -8.85 -8.75
C VAL A 55 -1.26 -9.16 -7.73
N TYR A 56 -1.11 -8.64 -6.52
CA TYR A 56 -2.08 -8.75 -5.44
C TYR A 56 -2.89 -7.47 -5.31
N ARG A 57 -4.04 -7.57 -4.65
CA ARG A 57 -4.83 -6.40 -4.25
C ARG A 57 -5.38 -6.58 -2.84
N VAL A 58 -5.44 -5.48 -2.09
CA VAL A 58 -6.08 -5.44 -0.78
C VAL A 58 -6.92 -4.18 -0.64
N ARG A 59 -8.03 -4.30 0.08
CA ARG A 59 -8.91 -3.18 0.41
C ARG A 59 -8.33 -2.40 1.59
N VAL A 60 -8.15 -1.09 1.44
CA VAL A 60 -7.68 -0.20 2.52
C VAL A 60 -8.82 0.63 3.12
N LYS A 61 -8.60 1.12 4.35
CA LYS A 61 -9.60 1.89 5.11
C LYS A 61 -9.81 3.32 4.61
N THR A 62 -8.81 3.87 3.93
CA THR A 62 -8.71 5.28 3.53
C THR A 62 -8.30 5.34 2.06
N PRO A 63 -8.88 6.25 1.25
CA PRO A 63 -8.50 6.37 -0.15
C PRO A 63 -7.05 6.81 -0.30
N GLY A 64 -6.41 6.38 -1.40
CA GLY A 64 -5.15 6.98 -1.86
C GLY A 64 -5.34 8.47 -2.19
N MET A 65 -4.29 9.27 -1.98
CA MET A 65 -4.31 10.68 -2.38
C MET A 65 -4.54 10.79 -3.90
N ARG A 66 -5.31 11.81 -4.29
CA ARG A 66 -5.41 12.20 -5.70
C ARG A 66 -4.09 12.80 -6.15
N VAL A 67 -3.53 12.26 -7.21
CA VAL A 67 -2.38 12.79 -7.94
C VAL A 67 -2.86 13.12 -9.34
N PHE A 68 -2.87 14.43 -9.65
CA PHE A 68 -3.25 15.12 -10.89
C PHE A 68 -4.52 14.63 -11.61
#